data_AF-A0AAE9TKI3-F1
#
_entry.id   AF-A0AAE9TKI3-F1
#
_cell.length_a   1.000
_cell.length_b   1.000
_cell.length_c   1.000
_cell.angle_alpha   90.00
_cell.angle_beta   90.00
_cell.angle_gamma   90.00
#
_symmetry.space_group_name_H-M   'P 1'
#
loop_
_entity.id
_entity.type
_entity.pdbx_description
1 polymer ?
#
loop_
_entity_poly.entity_id
_entity_poly.type
_entity_poly.pdbx_seq_one_letter_code
_entity_poly.pdbx_strand_id
1 'polypeptide(L)'
;MQTIDQQILTGERALFKRNNLTITNSIFADGESPLKESNDITIDNSIFKWKYPLWYCNNIRVSSSTFLEMARSGIWYNIKLPSVTA
;
A
#
# COMPACT_ATOMS: atom_id res chain seq x y z
N MET A 1 2.25 -9.74 14.84
CA MET A 1 1.61 -9.32 13.59
C MET A 1 0.61 -8.24 13.96
N GLN A 2 0.76 -7.04 13.42
CA GLN A 2 -0.12 -5.90 13.72
C GLN A 2 -1.17 -5.76 12.60
N THR A 3 -2.38 -5.33 12.95
CA THR A 3 -3.45 -5.07 11.98
C THR A 3 -3.85 -3.60 12.02
N ILE A 4 -4.01 -3.01 10.85
CA ILE A 4 -4.62 -1.69 10.62
C ILE A 4 -5.90 -1.93 9.83
N ASP A 5 -7.02 -1.54 10.39
CA ASP A 5 -8.33 -1.75 9.78
C ASP A 5 -9.16 -0.47 9.83
N GLN A 6 -9.87 -0.20 8.73
CA GLN A 6 -10.77 0.95 8.59
C GLN A 6 -10.13 2.30 8.92
N GLN A 7 -8.87 2.50 8.54
CA GLN A 7 -8.15 3.75 8.79
C GLN A 7 -8.06 4.63 7.55
N ILE A 8 -8.06 5.94 7.78
CA ILE A 8 -7.62 6.93 6.79
C ILE A 8 -6.20 7.35 7.16
N LEU A 9 -5.24 6.97 6.34
CA LEU A 9 -3.82 7.23 6.51
C LEU A 9 -3.44 8.43 5.64
N THR A 10 -2.91 9.47 6.30
CA THR A 10 -2.58 10.77 5.70
C THR A 10 -1.14 11.15 5.97
N GLY A 11 -0.59 12.02 5.13
CA GLY A 11 0.74 12.60 5.31
C GLY A 11 1.88 11.77 4.72
N GLU A 12 3.04 12.40 4.61
CA GLU A 12 4.23 11.78 4.03
C GLU A 12 4.67 10.56 4.86
N ARG A 13 4.87 9.42 4.20
CA ARG A 13 5.39 8.18 4.82
C ARG A 13 4.60 7.69 6.05
N ALA A 14 3.26 7.75 5.96
CA ALA A 14 2.35 7.35 7.04
C ALA A 14 2.68 6.02 7.74
N LEU A 15 3.24 5.05 7.02
CA LEU A 15 3.66 3.73 7.52
C LEU A 15 5.12 3.40 7.13
N PHE A 16 6.03 4.35 7.31
CA PHE A 16 7.46 4.15 7.03
C PHE A 16 8.07 2.98 7.80
N LYS A 17 8.91 2.17 7.12
CA LYS A 17 9.72 1.10 7.73
C LYS A 17 8.91 0.12 8.59
N ARG A 18 7.65 -0.15 8.20
CA ARG A 18 6.79 -1.09 8.92
C ARG A 18 7.04 -2.50 8.41
N ASN A 19 6.97 -3.47 9.34
CA ASN A 19 7.16 -4.88 9.03
C ASN A 19 6.07 -5.72 9.68
N ASN A 20 5.71 -6.86 9.07
CA ASN A 20 4.73 -7.83 9.58
C ASN A 20 3.36 -7.20 9.89
N LEU A 21 2.80 -6.53 8.88
CA LEU A 21 1.59 -5.73 8.98
C LEU A 21 0.48 -6.26 8.06
N THR A 22 -0.75 -6.26 8.56
CA THR A 22 -1.95 -6.47 7.75
C THR A 22 -2.74 -5.17 7.69
N ILE A 23 -3.07 -4.71 6.49
CA ILE A 23 -3.86 -3.49 6.25
C ILE A 23 -5.14 -3.90 5.53
N THR A 24 -6.29 -3.58 6.11
CA THR A 24 -7.61 -3.91 5.55
C THR A 24 -8.51 -2.69 5.53
N ASN A 25 -9.40 -2.62 4.53
CA ASN A 25 -10.48 -1.63 4.47
C ASN A 25 -10.03 -0.17 4.66
N SER A 26 -8.81 0.16 4.25
CA SER A 26 -8.14 1.42 4.62
C SER A 26 -7.86 2.29 3.40
N ILE A 27 -7.71 3.59 3.63
CA ILE A 27 -7.47 4.59 2.58
C ILE A 27 -6.15 5.28 2.85
N PHE A 28 -5.22 5.20 1.90
CA PHE A 28 -4.05 6.05 1.83
C PHE A 28 -4.41 7.30 1.03
N ALA A 29 -4.71 8.39 1.75
CA ALA A 29 -5.43 9.53 1.21
C ALA A 29 -4.54 10.57 0.52
N ASP A 30 -3.57 11.13 1.23
CA ASP A 30 -2.62 12.10 0.74
C ASP A 30 -1.23 11.79 1.29
N GLY A 31 -0.21 12.40 0.69
CA GLY A 31 1.18 12.19 1.08
C GLY A 31 1.92 11.16 0.24
N GLU A 32 3.25 11.31 0.19
CA GLU A 32 4.11 10.53 -0.68
C GLU A 32 4.70 9.32 0.06
N SER A 33 4.79 8.19 -0.64
CA SER A 33 5.53 7.01 -0.19
C SER A 33 5.12 6.43 1.18
N PRO A 34 3.81 6.19 1.41
CA PRO A 34 3.30 5.74 2.71
C PRO A 34 3.99 4.50 3.26
N LEU A 35 4.30 3.49 2.45
CA LEU A 35 4.91 2.23 2.91
C LEU A 35 6.40 2.12 2.58
N LYS A 36 7.13 3.24 2.43
CA LYS A 36 8.54 3.18 2.04
C LYS A 36 9.38 2.30 2.97
N GLU A 37 10.27 1.49 2.39
CA GLU A 37 11.21 0.60 3.11
C GLU A 37 10.52 -0.42 4.03
N SER A 38 9.34 -0.91 3.65
CA SER A 38 8.52 -1.81 4.47
C SER A 38 8.51 -3.25 3.94
N ASN A 39 8.34 -4.23 4.85
CA ASN A 39 8.47 -5.65 4.50
C ASN A 39 7.34 -6.51 5.09
N ASP A 40 7.03 -7.63 4.44
CA ASP A 40 6.07 -8.63 4.95
C ASP A 40 4.69 -8.02 5.27
N ILE A 41 4.11 -7.33 4.28
CA ILE A 41 2.82 -6.64 4.42
C ILE A 41 1.76 -7.27 3.53
N THR A 42 0.58 -7.52 4.11
CA THR A 42 -0.61 -7.91 3.38
C THR A 42 -1.60 -6.75 3.37
N ILE A 43 -2.10 -6.42 2.18
CA ILE A 43 -3.02 -5.30 1.96
C ILE A 43 -4.25 -5.84 1.25
N ASP A 44 -5.42 -5.66 1.85
CA ASP A 44 -6.69 -6.09 1.27
C ASP A 44 -7.73 -4.97 1.32
N ASN A 45 -8.59 -4.92 0.30
CA ASN A 45 -9.71 -3.99 0.20
C ASN A 45 -9.36 -2.52 0.54
N SER A 46 -8.23 -2.03 0.03
CA SER A 46 -7.71 -0.70 0.38
C SER A 46 -7.55 0.21 -0.84
N ILE A 47 -7.52 1.53 -0.62
CA ILE A 47 -7.44 2.52 -1.70
C ILE A 47 -6.18 3.36 -1.54
N PHE A 48 -5.37 3.43 -2.61
CA PHE A 48 -4.21 4.32 -2.71
C PHE A 48 -4.53 5.48 -3.63
N LYS A 49 -4.58 6.69 -3.07
CA LYS A 49 -4.92 7.91 -3.81
C LYS A 49 -3.69 8.69 -4.30
N TRP A 50 -2.51 8.45 -3.71
CA TRP A 50 -1.32 9.27 -3.93
C TRP A 50 -0.05 8.46 -4.26
N LYS A 51 1.03 9.19 -4.55
CA LYS A 51 2.24 8.71 -5.23
C LYS A 51 3.08 7.70 -4.44
N TYR A 52 3.71 6.80 -5.19
CA TYR A 52 4.72 5.83 -4.74
C TYR A 52 4.32 4.97 -3.54
N PRO A 53 3.10 4.40 -3.49
CA PRO A 53 2.59 3.74 -2.30
C PRO A 53 3.48 2.62 -1.76
N LEU A 54 4.15 1.88 -2.66
CA LEU A 54 4.97 0.71 -2.35
C LEU A 54 6.43 0.92 -2.80
N TRP A 55 7.17 1.83 -2.15
CA TRP A 55 8.56 2.15 -2.52
C TRP A 55 9.59 1.38 -1.68
N TYR A 56 10.51 0.65 -2.32
CA TYR A 56 11.51 -0.19 -1.64
C TYR A 56 10.87 -1.19 -0.67
N CYS A 57 9.73 -1.76 -1.06
CA CYS A 57 9.06 -2.77 -0.26
C CYS A 57 9.46 -4.18 -0.69
N ASN A 58 9.47 -5.13 0.26
CA ASN A 58 9.71 -6.54 -0.02
C ASN A 58 8.56 -7.41 0.52
N ASN A 59 8.25 -8.51 -0.18
CA ASN A 59 7.20 -9.46 0.19
C ASN A 59 5.85 -8.79 0.52
N ILE A 60 5.35 -7.98 -0.42
CA ILE A 60 4.04 -7.32 -0.30
C ILE A 60 3.00 -8.10 -1.08
N ARG A 61 1.86 -8.37 -0.45
CA ARG A 61 0.66 -8.92 -1.10
C ARG A 61 -0.41 -7.86 -1.11
N VAL A 62 -1.00 -7.63 -2.29
CA VAL A 62 -2.10 -6.69 -2.46
C VAL A 62 -3.26 -7.41 -3.15
N SER A 63 -4.43 -7.41 -2.53
CA SER A 63 -5.67 -7.97 -3.08
C SER A 63 -6.82 -6.97 -2.96
N SER A 64 -7.78 -7.06 -3.88
CA SER A 64 -9.04 -6.27 -3.85
C SER A 64 -8.85 -4.76 -3.65
N SER A 65 -7.70 -4.21 -4.02
CA SER A 65 -7.30 -2.84 -3.69
C SER A 65 -7.18 -1.99 -4.94
N THR A 66 -7.47 -0.70 -4.81
CA THR A 66 -7.51 0.24 -5.93
C THR A 66 -6.35 1.23 -5.85
N PHE A 67 -5.60 1.36 -6.95
CA PHE A 67 -4.61 2.42 -7.13
C PHE A 67 -5.17 3.46 -8.10
N LEU A 68 -5.46 4.67 -7.58
CA LEU A 68 -5.89 5.79 -8.40
C LEU A 68 -4.75 6.29 -9.28
N GLU A 69 -5.08 7.11 -10.28
CA GLU A 69 -4.16 7.56 -11.33
C GLU A 69 -2.80 8.04 -10.80
N MET A 70 -2.79 8.87 -9.77
CA MET A 70 -1.57 9.40 -9.15
C MET A 70 -0.74 8.36 -8.40
N ALA A 71 -1.34 7.25 -7.97
CA ALA A 71 -0.68 6.17 -7.23
C ALA A 71 0.02 5.16 -8.15
N ARG A 72 -0.33 5.13 -9.44
CA ARG A 72 0.20 4.16 -10.42
C ARG A 72 1.67 4.37 -10.76
N SER A 73 2.23 5.57 -10.55
CA SER A 73 3.62 5.90 -10.90
C SER A 73 4.71 5.21 -10.07
N GLY A 74 4.39 4.31 -9.14
CA GLY A 74 5.38 3.69 -8.24
C GLY A 74 5.34 2.17 -8.12
N ILE A 75 4.56 1.47 -8.94
CA ILE A 75 4.52 0.00 -8.92
C ILE A 75 5.71 -0.52 -9.72
N TRP A 76 6.90 -0.52 -9.12
CA TRP A 76 8.10 -1.15 -9.67
C TRP A 76 8.54 -2.25 -8.70
N TYR A 77 8.68 -3.47 -9.24
CA TYR A 77 9.21 -4.70 -8.63
C TYR A 77 8.23 -5.64 -7.88
N ASN A 78 8.38 -6.93 -8.19
CA ASN A 78 7.95 -8.18 -7.52
C ASN A 78 6.57 -8.26 -6.85
N ILE A 79 5.61 -7.41 -7.23
CA ILE A 79 4.23 -7.55 -6.79
C ILE A 79 3.56 -8.64 -7.62
N LYS A 80 3.21 -9.76 -6.99
CA LYS A 80 2.28 -10.72 -7.57
C LYS A 80 0.87 -10.12 -7.49
N LEU A 81 0.50 -9.36 -8.51
CA LEU A 81 -0.88 -8.89 -8.66
C LEU A 81 -1.73 -10.08 -9.13
N PRO A 82 -2.80 -10.47 -8.41
CA PRO A 82 -3.86 -11.23 -9.05
C PRO A 82 -4.45 -10.38 -10.17
N SER A 83 -4.76 -11.02 -11.30
CA SER A 83 -5.22 -10.41 -12.56
C SER A 83 -6.17 -9.24 -12.33
N VAL A 84 -5.72 -8.01 -12.60
CA VAL A 84 -6.59 -6.84 -12.56
C VAL A 84 -7.36 -6.83 -13.88
N THR A 85 -8.67 -7.09 -13.83
CA THR A 85 -9.54 -6.80 -14.99
C THR A 85 -9.74 -5.29 -15.02
N ALA A 86 -9.45 -4.70 -16.18
CA ALA A 86 -9.48 -3.25 -16.41
C ALA A 86 -10.88 -2.65 -16.26
#